data_AF-S8FID3-F1
#
_entry.id   AF-S8FID3-F1
#
_cell.length_a   1.000
_cell.length_b   1.000
_cell.length_c   1.000
_cell.angle_alpha   90.00
_cell.angle_beta   90.00
_cell.angle_gamma   90.00
#
_symmetry.space_group_name_H-M   'P 1'
#
loop_
_entity.id
_entity.type
_entity.pdbx_description
1 polymer ?
#
loop_
_entity_poly.entity_id
_entity_poly.type
_entity_poly.pdbx_seq_one_letter_code
_entity_poly.pdbx_strand_id
1 'polypeptide(L)'
;MYCDFAAGLTLVSALPTAPDPRLAPPLMEVRHAGSRHAAFPGESRVRVDPTTFVSFFDPALRSLVGARRGLDRRQYRVAHISQEDIAQVRADVHDMLVRGKEERSTVDWVVLARVIQERFGDRLLYIRYLLDQARVVPASLSAAQARARFLSVTAAVRKQLMIALSPYMPRNGIDEPAWYEAIARGCAWSFTAHLPEERHTKQERIIQHAMDEVLHEVCRVFTDAWRDAFKIDKPVADLGGPFTAPELLEKWRVAFDALFEWLDWPIWMTCDPACAVDVGFRASSVSVRAS
;
A
#
# COMPACT_ATOMS: atom_id res chain seq x y z
N MET A 1 -5.82 -12.21 18.58
CA MET A 1 -4.46 -12.65 18.95
C MET A 1 -3.91 -11.60 19.90
N TYR A 2 -3.77 -11.94 21.17
CA TYR A 2 -3.20 -11.04 22.19
C TYR A 2 -1.68 -11.14 22.10
N CYS A 3 -1.02 -10.01 21.87
CA CYS A 3 0.43 -9.91 22.00
C CYS A 3 0.76 -9.51 23.45
N ASP A 4 1.27 -10.46 24.23
CA ASP A 4 1.94 -10.22 25.50
C ASP A 4 3.45 -10.19 25.23
N PHE A 5 4.08 -9.04 25.46
CA PHE A 5 5.52 -8.84 25.32
C PHE A 5 6.16 -8.45 26.66
N ALA A 6 5.73 -9.05 27.77
CA ALA A 6 6.33 -8.85 29.10
C ALA A 6 7.82 -9.24 29.23
N ALA A 7 8.50 -9.62 28.15
CA ALA A 7 9.93 -9.93 28.13
C ALA A 7 10.71 -8.99 27.19
N GLY A 8 11.07 -7.83 27.74
CA GLY A 8 12.34 -7.12 27.54
C GLY A 8 12.85 -6.89 26.12
N LEU A 9 12.66 -5.67 25.62
CA LEU A 9 13.59 -5.05 24.66
C LEU A 9 13.90 -3.61 25.11
N THR A 10 15.18 -3.33 25.37
CA THR A 10 15.69 -1.99 25.68
C THR A 10 15.83 -1.18 24.39
N LEU A 11 15.15 -0.03 24.33
CA LEU A 11 15.30 0.95 23.26
C LEU A 11 16.65 1.68 23.43
N VAL A 12 17.61 1.47 22.53
CA VAL A 12 18.98 2.01 22.69
C VAL A 12 19.19 3.37 21.99
N SER A 13 18.28 3.86 21.15
CA SER A 13 18.35 5.25 20.70
C SER A 13 17.06 5.79 20.09
N ALA A 14 16.48 6.80 20.72
CA ALA A 14 15.70 7.82 20.05
C ALA A 14 16.30 9.17 20.46
N LEU A 15 16.91 9.88 19.51
CA LEU A 15 17.40 11.25 19.74
C LEU A 15 16.17 12.17 19.88
N PRO A 16 15.92 12.77 21.06
CA PRO A 16 14.85 13.72 21.21
C PRO A 16 15.29 15.03 20.55
N THR A 17 14.63 15.44 19.47
CA THR A 17 14.80 16.80 18.94
C THR A 17 13.48 17.54 19.02
N ALA A 18 13.54 18.74 19.57
CA ALA A 18 12.39 19.60 19.79
C ALA A 18 11.75 20.01 18.45
N PRO A 19 10.41 20.18 18.39
CA PRO A 19 9.74 20.67 17.20
C PRO A 19 10.08 22.15 16.97
N ASP A 20 10.82 22.45 15.90
CA ASP A 20 11.05 23.83 15.44
C ASP A 20 9.92 24.25 14.49
N PRO A 21 9.07 25.22 14.87
CA PRO A 21 7.95 25.71 14.06
C PRO A 21 8.37 26.47 12.79
N ARG A 22 9.67 26.67 12.53
CA ARG A 22 10.21 27.37 11.35
C ARG A 22 10.52 26.47 10.15
N LEU A 23 10.43 25.15 10.30
CA LEU A 23 10.72 24.21 9.22
C LEU A 23 9.46 23.95 8.38
N ALA A 24 9.45 24.48 7.17
CA ALA A 24 8.37 24.38 6.18
C ALA A 24 7.95 22.91 5.89
N PRO A 25 6.72 22.68 5.36
CA PRO A 25 6.16 21.35 5.07
C PRO A 25 7.09 20.36 4.33
N PRO A 26 7.94 20.74 3.35
CA PRO A 26 8.78 19.76 2.66
C PRO A 26 9.85 19.11 3.55
N LEU A 27 10.30 19.76 4.62
CA LEU A 27 11.31 19.18 5.52
C LEU A 27 10.73 18.09 6.43
N MET A 28 9.46 18.19 6.81
CA MET A 28 8.78 17.13 7.58
C MET A 28 8.53 15.90 6.71
N GLU A 29 8.14 16.08 5.44
CA GLU A 29 8.00 14.98 4.48
C GLU A 29 9.35 14.29 4.21
N VAL A 30 10.43 15.07 4.06
CA VAL A 30 11.80 14.53 3.91
C VAL A 30 12.25 13.78 5.16
N ARG A 31 11.96 14.28 6.37
CA ARG A 31 12.27 13.60 7.64
C ARG A 31 11.44 12.33 7.81
N HIS A 32 10.16 12.37 7.48
CA HIS A 32 9.29 11.18 7.49
C HIS A 32 9.77 10.13 6.49
N ALA A 33 10.21 10.54 5.30
CA ALA A 33 10.84 9.62 4.35
C ALA A 33 12.14 9.04 4.92
N GLY A 34 13.03 9.88 5.47
CA GLY A 34 14.30 9.45 6.05
C GLY A 34 14.17 8.48 7.23
N SER A 35 13.20 8.69 8.13
CA SER A 35 12.99 7.79 9.27
C SER A 35 12.45 6.42 8.86
N ARG A 36 11.67 6.34 7.77
CA ARG A 36 11.19 5.06 7.21
C ARG A 36 12.32 4.18 6.70
N HIS A 37 13.41 4.78 6.23
CA HIS A 37 14.57 4.05 5.70
C HIS A 37 15.58 3.61 6.76
N ALA A 38 15.59 4.23 7.95
CA ALA A 38 16.65 4.04 8.95
C ALA A 38 16.76 2.59 9.49
N ALA A 39 15.67 1.83 9.46
CA ALA A 39 15.63 0.46 9.96
C ALA A 39 15.67 -0.61 8.86
N PHE A 40 15.85 -0.25 7.58
CA PHE A 40 15.94 -1.20 6.46
C PHE A 40 17.40 -1.49 6.10
N PRO A 41 17.79 -2.75 5.83
CA PRO A 41 17.00 -3.99 5.81
C PRO A 41 16.73 -4.63 7.18
N GLY A 42 17.10 -3.97 8.27
CA GLY A 42 16.98 -4.52 9.62
C GLY A 42 18.11 -5.49 9.89
N GLU A 43 17.78 -6.70 10.35
CA GLU A 43 18.75 -7.79 10.53
C GLU A 43 19.35 -8.19 9.17
N SER A 44 20.60 -7.81 8.94
CA SER A 44 21.26 -7.97 7.64
C SER A 44 22.12 -9.24 7.55
N ARG A 45 22.29 -9.98 8.65
CA ARG A 45 23.09 -11.22 8.69
C ARG A 45 22.43 -12.37 7.92
N VAL A 46 21.10 -12.39 7.83
CA VAL A 46 20.35 -13.38 7.05
C VAL A 46 19.66 -12.67 5.89
N ARG A 47 20.14 -12.92 4.67
CA ARG A 47 19.51 -12.41 3.45
C ARG A 47 18.79 -13.54 2.74
N VAL A 48 17.48 -13.38 2.66
CA VAL A 48 16.62 -14.21 1.85
C VAL A 48 16.90 -13.92 0.38
N ASP A 49 16.96 -14.96 -0.45
CA ASP A 49 17.09 -14.85 -1.90
C ASP A 49 15.72 -15.15 -2.55
N PRO A 50 14.94 -14.12 -2.93
CA PRO A 50 13.60 -14.35 -3.51
C PRO A 50 13.67 -15.05 -4.87
N THR A 51 14.81 -15.03 -5.55
CA THR A 51 14.98 -15.63 -6.88
C THR A 51 14.95 -17.16 -6.83
N THR A 52 15.04 -17.75 -5.64
CA THR A 52 14.94 -19.20 -5.41
C THR A 52 13.63 -19.60 -4.72
N PHE A 53 12.70 -18.66 -4.53
CA PHE A 53 11.43 -18.94 -3.87
C PHE A 53 10.51 -19.71 -4.79
N VAL A 54 10.02 -20.87 -4.33
CA VAL A 54 8.97 -21.61 -5.03
C VAL A 54 7.63 -21.20 -4.46
N SER A 55 6.77 -20.62 -5.31
CA SER A 55 5.48 -20.11 -4.89
C SER A 55 4.35 -21.11 -5.16
N PHE A 56 3.56 -21.42 -4.13
CA PHE A 56 2.28 -22.13 -4.30
C PHE A 56 1.19 -21.24 -4.95
N PHE A 57 1.48 -19.97 -5.22
CA PHE A 57 0.61 -19.06 -5.94
C PHE A 57 0.85 -19.07 -7.46
N ASP A 58 1.70 -19.96 -7.96
CA ASP A 58 1.88 -20.16 -9.40
C ASP A 58 0.54 -20.56 -10.06
N PRO A 59 0.03 -19.80 -11.05
CA PRO A 59 -1.20 -20.13 -11.77
C PRO A 59 -1.10 -21.44 -12.57
N ALA A 60 0.10 -21.98 -12.79
CA ALA A 60 0.29 -23.33 -13.35
C ALA A 60 -0.27 -24.44 -12.43
N LEU A 61 -0.36 -24.20 -11.11
CA LEU A 61 -0.89 -25.16 -10.13
C LEU A 61 -2.43 -25.16 -10.12
N ARG A 62 -3.02 -25.76 -11.15
CA ARG A 62 -4.46 -25.64 -11.46
C ARG A 62 -5.37 -26.17 -10.34
N SER A 63 -4.95 -27.20 -9.60
CA SER A 63 -5.74 -27.73 -8.48
C SER A 63 -5.86 -26.71 -7.36
N LEU A 64 -4.79 -25.97 -7.07
CA LEU A 64 -4.79 -24.89 -6.07
C LEU A 64 -5.57 -23.67 -6.55
N VAL A 65 -5.46 -23.31 -7.83
CA VAL A 65 -6.27 -22.22 -8.41
C VAL A 65 -7.76 -22.54 -8.26
N GLY A 66 -8.18 -23.76 -8.59
CA GLY A 66 -9.56 -24.21 -8.41
C GLY A 66 -10.00 -24.17 -6.95
N ALA A 67 -9.19 -24.68 -6.03
CA ALA A 67 -9.49 -24.74 -4.60
C ALA A 67 -9.62 -23.36 -3.92
N ARG A 68 -9.01 -22.32 -4.48
CA ARG A 68 -9.04 -20.94 -3.93
C ARG A 68 -10.25 -20.13 -4.38
N ARG A 69 -11.01 -20.58 -5.39
CA ARG A 69 -12.13 -19.80 -5.94
C ARG A 69 -13.19 -19.57 -4.87
N GLY A 70 -13.56 -18.31 -4.67
CA GLY A 70 -14.58 -17.90 -3.69
C GLY A 70 -14.14 -17.97 -2.23
N LEU A 71 -12.85 -18.22 -1.96
CA LEU A 71 -12.29 -18.18 -0.60
C LEU A 71 -11.52 -16.88 -0.36
N ASP A 72 -11.51 -16.43 0.90
CA ASP A 72 -10.66 -15.35 1.36
C ASP A 72 -9.18 -15.80 1.43
N ARG A 73 -8.25 -14.86 1.28
CA ARG A 73 -6.80 -15.13 1.29
C ARG A 73 -6.34 -15.81 2.59
N ARG A 74 -7.00 -15.53 3.72
CA ARG A 74 -6.73 -16.16 5.04
C ARG A 74 -7.20 -17.60 5.11
N GLN A 75 -8.10 -18.00 4.23
CA GLN A 75 -8.63 -19.36 4.12
C GLN A 75 -7.85 -20.22 3.14
N TYR A 76 -6.91 -19.64 2.39
CA TYR A 76 -6.09 -20.42 1.46
C TYR A 76 -5.27 -21.46 2.22
N ARG A 77 -5.39 -22.70 1.76
CA ARG A 77 -4.64 -23.84 2.28
C ARG A 77 -4.01 -24.57 1.10
N VAL A 78 -2.83 -25.14 1.33
CA VAL A 78 -2.22 -26.12 0.41
C VAL A 78 -2.80 -27.52 0.71
N ALA A 79 -4.11 -27.58 0.94
CA ALA A 79 -4.82 -28.83 1.17
C ALA A 79 -5.39 -29.32 -0.16
N HIS A 80 -5.46 -30.64 -0.34
CA HIS A 80 -6.03 -31.27 -1.54
C HIS A 80 -5.34 -30.89 -2.87
N ILE A 81 -4.05 -30.54 -2.82
CA ILE A 81 -3.23 -30.38 -4.01
C ILE A 81 -3.14 -31.71 -4.78
N SER A 82 -3.28 -31.65 -6.11
CA SER A 82 -3.19 -32.83 -6.98
C SER A 82 -1.78 -33.44 -7.01
N GLN A 83 -1.66 -34.71 -7.38
CA GLN A 83 -0.34 -35.36 -7.48
C GLN A 83 0.51 -34.75 -8.60
N GLU A 84 -0.14 -34.29 -9.66
CA GLU A 84 0.46 -33.58 -10.78
C GLU A 84 1.07 -32.25 -10.32
N ASP A 85 0.31 -31.45 -9.57
CA ASP A 85 0.80 -30.18 -9.03
C ASP A 85 1.90 -30.40 -7.97
N ILE A 86 1.82 -31.46 -7.17
CA ILE A 86 2.91 -31.85 -6.24
C ILE A 86 4.18 -32.16 -7.02
N ALA A 87 4.08 -32.94 -8.10
CA ALA A 87 5.22 -33.29 -8.94
C ALA A 87 5.85 -32.04 -9.57
N GLN A 88 5.03 -31.10 -10.03
CA GLN A 88 5.49 -29.81 -10.56
C GLN A 88 6.23 -28.98 -9.49
N VAL A 89 5.68 -28.83 -8.29
CA VAL A 89 6.35 -28.09 -7.21
C VAL A 89 7.68 -28.75 -6.83
N ARG A 90 7.75 -30.09 -6.79
CA ARG A 90 9.00 -30.80 -6.53
C ARG A 90 10.05 -30.57 -7.63
N ALA A 91 9.63 -30.55 -8.90
CA ALA A 91 10.50 -30.21 -10.01
C ALA A 91 11.01 -28.76 -9.89
N ASP A 92 10.13 -27.80 -9.61
CA ASP A 92 10.51 -26.40 -9.40
C ASP A 92 11.52 -26.25 -8.25
N VAL A 93 11.32 -26.97 -7.14
CA VAL A 93 12.27 -26.98 -5.99
C VAL A 93 13.61 -27.57 -6.41
N HIS A 94 13.61 -28.70 -7.12
CA HIS A 94 14.83 -29.32 -7.60
C HIS A 94 15.61 -28.37 -8.52
N ASP A 95 14.94 -27.74 -9.48
CA ASP A 95 15.54 -26.79 -10.42
C ASP A 95 16.16 -25.58 -9.71
N MET A 96 15.52 -25.08 -8.64
CA MET A 96 16.09 -23.99 -7.84
C MET A 96 17.28 -24.43 -6.97
N LEU A 97 17.34 -25.70 -6.55
CA LEU A 97 18.43 -26.23 -5.72
C LEU A 97 19.69 -26.59 -6.52
N VAL A 98 19.54 -27.07 -7.75
CA VAL A 98 20.69 -27.41 -8.61
C VAL A 98 21.33 -26.19 -9.27
N ARG A 99 20.68 -25.01 -9.17
CA ARG A 99 21.12 -23.77 -9.78
C ARG A 99 22.47 -23.30 -9.22
N GLY A 100 23.37 -22.90 -10.11
CA GLY A 100 24.64 -22.28 -9.74
C GLY A 100 24.43 -20.92 -9.06
N LYS A 101 25.26 -20.59 -8.06
CA LYS A 101 25.20 -19.28 -7.36
C LYS A 101 25.44 -18.08 -8.28
N GLU A 102 26.08 -18.29 -9.43
CA GLU A 102 26.38 -17.24 -10.42
C GLU A 102 25.17 -16.91 -11.32
N GLU A 103 24.15 -17.75 -11.35
CA GLU A 103 22.88 -17.48 -12.05
C GLU A 103 21.91 -16.65 -11.19
N ARG A 104 22.45 -15.82 -10.30
CA ARG A 104 21.64 -14.89 -9.50
C ARG A 104 21.12 -13.77 -10.37
N SER A 105 19.84 -13.50 -10.25
CA SER A 105 19.26 -12.33 -10.88
C SER A 105 19.84 -11.04 -10.29
N THR A 106 19.92 -10.05 -11.16
CA THR A 106 20.39 -8.71 -10.80
C THR A 106 19.33 -7.87 -10.09
N VAL A 107 18.08 -8.35 -10.04
CA VAL A 107 16.95 -7.62 -9.46
C VAL A 107 16.81 -7.94 -7.97
N ASP A 108 16.87 -6.90 -7.14
CA ASP A 108 16.51 -7.01 -5.72
C ASP A 108 14.99 -6.90 -5.57
N TRP A 109 14.30 -8.04 -5.65
CA TRP A 109 12.85 -8.13 -5.54
C TRP A 109 12.32 -7.66 -4.17
N VAL A 110 13.10 -7.81 -3.09
CA VAL A 110 12.69 -7.34 -1.76
C VAL A 110 12.64 -5.81 -1.74
N VAL A 111 13.70 -5.18 -2.25
CA VAL A 111 13.77 -3.72 -2.37
C VAL A 111 12.67 -3.21 -3.28
N LEU A 112 12.44 -3.85 -4.43
CA LEU A 112 11.40 -3.42 -5.37
C LEU A 112 10.00 -3.49 -4.75
N ALA A 113 9.65 -4.61 -4.10
CA ALA A 113 8.37 -4.76 -3.40
C ALA A 113 8.18 -3.68 -2.34
N ARG A 114 9.24 -3.40 -1.57
CA ARG A 114 9.22 -2.37 -0.53
C ARG A 114 9.04 -0.97 -1.10
N VAL A 115 9.73 -0.63 -2.19
CA VAL A 115 9.59 0.68 -2.85
C VAL A 115 8.15 0.90 -3.34
N ILE A 116 7.52 -0.13 -3.91
CA ILE A 116 6.11 -0.08 -4.32
C ILE A 116 5.22 0.14 -3.09
N GLN A 117 5.42 -0.64 -2.03
CA GLN A 117 4.65 -0.52 -0.80
C GLN A 117 4.81 0.87 -0.14
N GLU A 118 6.02 1.39 -0.06
CA GLU A 118 6.31 2.72 0.49
C GLU A 118 5.72 3.84 -0.38
N ARG A 119 5.71 3.66 -1.71
CA ARG A 119 5.17 4.65 -2.64
C ARG A 119 3.66 4.85 -2.45
N PHE A 120 2.92 3.77 -2.21
CA PHE A 120 1.45 3.79 -2.23
C PHE A 120 0.79 3.54 -0.88
N GLY A 121 1.43 2.81 0.05
CA GLY A 121 0.80 2.24 1.23
C GLY A 121 0.21 3.26 2.19
N ASP A 122 1.02 4.22 2.65
CA ASP A 122 0.54 5.27 3.55
C ASP A 122 -0.47 6.19 2.87
N ARG A 123 -0.30 6.43 1.56
CA ARG A 123 -1.18 7.33 0.82
C ARG A 123 -2.55 6.72 0.58
N LEU A 124 -2.60 5.42 0.28
CA LEU A 124 -3.83 4.63 0.25
C LEU A 124 -4.58 4.74 1.58
N LEU A 125 -3.87 4.49 2.69
CA LEU A 125 -4.43 4.58 4.03
C LEU A 125 -4.94 5.99 4.35
N TYR A 126 -4.18 7.02 3.98
CA TYR A 126 -4.56 8.41 4.22
C TYR A 126 -5.75 8.86 3.37
N ILE A 127 -5.83 8.45 2.10
CA ILE A 127 -7.00 8.72 1.25
C ILE A 127 -8.25 8.03 1.82
N ARG A 128 -8.12 6.76 2.23
CA ARG A 128 -9.21 6.03 2.90
C ARG A 128 -9.71 6.78 4.14
N TYR A 129 -8.78 7.22 4.99
CA TYR A 129 -9.11 8.05 6.16
C TYR A 129 -9.89 9.32 5.77
N LEU A 130 -9.44 10.07 4.76
CA LEU A 130 -10.14 11.27 4.30
C LEU A 130 -11.57 10.97 3.82
N LEU A 131 -11.75 9.85 3.11
CA LEU A 131 -13.05 9.40 2.62
C LEU A 131 -13.98 8.94 3.75
N ASP A 132 -13.45 8.24 4.76
CA ASP A 132 -14.21 7.83 5.94
C ASP A 132 -14.69 9.02 6.77
N GLN A 133 -13.88 10.07 6.89
CA GLN A 133 -14.31 11.28 7.57
C GLN A 133 -15.46 12.02 6.84
N ALA A 134 -15.65 11.77 5.54
CA ALA A 134 -16.78 12.31 4.79
C ALA A 134 -18.07 11.53 5.02
N ARG A 135 -17.99 10.30 5.56
CA ARG A 135 -19.14 9.48 5.93
C ARG A 135 -19.80 9.96 7.22
N VAL A 136 -19.00 10.40 8.19
CA VAL A 136 -19.45 10.89 9.49
C VAL A 136 -19.87 12.36 9.36
N VAL A 137 -20.92 12.63 8.60
CA VAL A 137 -21.59 13.94 8.57
C VAL A 137 -22.68 13.89 9.63
N PRO A 138 -22.56 14.62 10.75
CA PRO A 138 -23.65 14.72 11.71
C PRO A 138 -24.90 15.24 11.01
N ALA A 139 -26.06 14.62 11.28
CA ALA A 139 -27.35 15.04 10.73
C ALA A 139 -27.73 16.50 11.09
N SER A 140 -27.01 17.11 12.04
CA SER A 140 -27.17 18.49 12.49
C SER A 140 -26.46 19.55 11.63
N LEU A 141 -25.71 19.17 10.60
CA LEU A 141 -25.03 20.14 9.73
C LEU A 141 -25.98 20.82 8.75
N SER A 142 -25.87 22.14 8.65
CA SER A 142 -26.55 22.90 7.59
C SER A 142 -26.03 22.50 6.20
N ALA A 143 -26.85 22.71 5.17
CA ALA A 143 -26.46 22.43 3.78
C ALA A 143 -25.15 23.13 3.35
N ALA A 144 -24.92 24.35 3.87
CA ALA A 144 -23.69 25.10 3.62
C ALA A 144 -22.45 24.42 4.25
N GLN A 145 -22.57 23.92 5.48
CA GLN A 145 -21.49 23.21 6.17
C GLN A 145 -21.18 21.85 5.51
N ALA A 146 -22.22 21.10 5.12
CA ALA A 146 -22.06 19.85 4.40
C ALA A 146 -21.32 20.06 3.06
N ARG A 147 -21.68 21.11 2.32
CA ARG A 147 -21.00 21.50 1.08
C ARG A 147 -19.55 21.90 1.30
N ALA A 148 -19.26 22.74 2.31
CA ALA A 148 -17.90 23.14 2.63
C ALA A 148 -17.03 21.93 3.02
N ARG A 149 -17.59 20.99 3.79
CA ARG A 149 -16.93 19.75 4.18
C ARG A 149 -16.60 18.90 2.97
N PHE A 150 -17.56 18.66 2.08
CA PHE A 150 -17.35 17.94 0.83
C PHE A 150 -16.20 18.55 0.00
N LEU A 151 -16.22 19.86 -0.21
CA LEU A 151 -15.17 20.55 -0.97
C LEU A 151 -13.79 20.38 -0.32
N SER A 152 -13.73 20.46 1.02
CA SER A 152 -12.48 20.27 1.76
C SER A 152 -11.90 18.86 1.62
N VAL A 153 -12.74 17.82 1.73
CA VAL A 153 -12.31 16.42 1.59
C VAL A 153 -11.88 16.16 0.15
N THR A 154 -12.67 16.62 -0.80
CA THR A 154 -12.38 16.47 -2.23
C THR A 154 -11.05 17.14 -2.61
N ALA A 155 -10.80 18.36 -2.14
CA ALA A 155 -9.53 19.04 -2.37
C ALA A 155 -8.34 18.29 -1.73
N ALA A 156 -8.53 17.72 -0.53
CA ALA A 156 -7.51 16.91 0.13
C ALA A 156 -7.20 15.61 -0.63
N VAL A 157 -8.22 14.86 -1.04
CA VAL A 157 -8.07 13.64 -1.85
C VAL A 157 -7.40 13.97 -3.18
N ARG A 158 -7.87 15.01 -3.88
CA ARG A 158 -7.30 15.47 -5.15
C ARG A 158 -5.81 15.80 -5.01
N LYS A 159 -5.42 16.48 -3.93
CA LYS A 159 -4.01 16.78 -3.64
C LYS A 159 -3.19 15.50 -3.53
N GLN A 160 -3.69 14.48 -2.83
CA GLN A 160 -2.98 13.20 -2.68
C GLN A 160 -2.86 12.45 -4.01
N LEU A 161 -3.94 12.40 -4.81
CA LEU A 161 -3.91 11.81 -6.14
C LEU A 161 -2.88 12.50 -7.05
N MET A 162 -2.86 13.83 -7.04
CA MET A 162 -1.88 14.61 -7.80
C MET A 162 -0.44 14.28 -7.37
N ILE A 163 -0.14 14.22 -6.07
CA ILE A 163 1.21 13.87 -5.58
C ILE A 163 1.62 12.45 -6.01
N ALA A 164 0.67 11.52 -6.04
CA ALA A 164 0.93 10.15 -6.45
C ALA A 164 1.18 10.01 -7.96
N LEU A 165 0.38 10.71 -8.76
CA LEU A 165 0.33 10.54 -10.22
C LEU A 165 1.19 11.54 -11.01
N SER A 166 1.60 12.67 -10.41
CA SER A 166 2.34 13.72 -11.11
C SER A 166 3.60 13.26 -11.87
N PRO A 167 4.39 12.26 -11.40
CA PRO A 167 5.55 11.79 -12.17
C PRO A 167 5.17 11.14 -13.50
N TYR A 168 3.91 10.71 -13.65
CA TYR A 168 3.41 9.95 -14.79
C TYR A 168 2.50 10.78 -15.70
N MET A 169 2.31 12.08 -15.42
CA MET A 169 1.43 12.95 -16.21
C MET A 169 2.14 13.48 -17.46
N PRO A 170 1.68 13.13 -18.67
CA PRO A 170 2.17 13.76 -19.89
C PRO A 170 1.84 15.26 -19.92
N ARG A 171 2.68 16.04 -20.60
CA ARG A 171 2.52 17.50 -20.72
C ARG A 171 1.50 17.93 -21.77
N ASN A 172 1.16 17.03 -22.69
CA ASN A 172 0.27 17.26 -23.83
C ASN A 172 -1.06 16.48 -23.66
N GLY A 173 -2.10 16.92 -24.37
CA GLY A 173 -3.40 16.23 -24.40
C GLY A 173 -4.17 16.26 -23.07
N ILE A 174 -3.93 17.27 -22.22
CA ILE A 174 -4.54 17.35 -20.89
C ILE A 174 -6.07 17.27 -20.98
N ASP A 175 -6.69 16.46 -20.11
CA ASP A 175 -8.13 16.15 -20.05
C ASP A 175 -8.68 15.26 -21.20
N GLU A 176 -7.85 14.83 -22.15
CA GLU A 176 -8.26 13.86 -23.16
C GLU A 176 -8.29 12.43 -22.57
N PRO A 177 -9.17 11.52 -23.06
CA PRO A 177 -9.18 10.13 -22.60
C PRO A 177 -7.80 9.45 -22.66
N ALA A 178 -7.05 9.70 -23.74
CA ALA A 178 -5.70 9.16 -23.93
C ALA A 178 -4.68 9.66 -22.88
N TRP A 179 -4.91 10.84 -22.30
CA TRP A 179 -4.04 11.38 -21.24
C TRP A 179 -4.20 10.62 -19.93
N TYR A 180 -5.44 10.31 -19.54
CA TYR A 180 -5.69 9.45 -18.38
C TYR A 180 -5.12 8.04 -18.58
N GLU A 181 -5.29 7.46 -19.77
CA GLU A 181 -4.70 6.16 -20.06
C GLU A 181 -3.16 6.17 -19.99
N ALA A 182 -2.53 7.23 -20.49
CA ALA A 182 -1.07 7.38 -20.42
C ALA A 182 -0.58 7.50 -18.96
N ILE A 183 -1.32 8.21 -18.10
CA ILE A 183 -1.04 8.28 -16.66
C ILE A 183 -1.13 6.89 -16.03
N ALA A 184 -2.23 6.16 -16.29
CA ALA A 184 -2.45 4.84 -15.71
C ALA A 184 -1.36 3.85 -16.15
N ARG A 185 -1.02 3.81 -17.44
CA ARG A 185 0.06 2.96 -17.97
C ARG A 185 1.42 3.36 -17.42
N GLY A 186 1.75 4.65 -17.42
CA GLY A 186 3.01 5.15 -16.89
C GLY A 186 3.20 4.81 -15.41
N CYS A 187 2.15 4.97 -14.61
CA CYS A 187 2.13 4.61 -13.20
C CYS A 187 2.33 3.10 -12.99
N ALA A 188 1.62 2.28 -13.77
CA ALA A 188 1.63 0.83 -13.59
C ALA A 188 2.99 0.21 -13.98
N TRP A 189 3.68 0.78 -14.97
CA TRP A 189 4.87 0.17 -15.56
C TRP A 189 6.19 0.80 -15.09
N SER A 190 6.16 1.92 -14.39
CA SER A 190 7.37 2.68 -14.04
C SER A 190 8.41 1.90 -13.23
N PHE A 191 7.98 0.86 -12.52
CA PHE A 191 8.84 0.08 -11.63
C PHE A 191 9.46 -1.15 -12.30
N THR A 192 8.83 -1.68 -13.35
CA THR A 192 9.14 -2.99 -13.92
C THR A 192 9.53 -2.92 -15.40
N ALA A 193 9.19 -1.85 -16.13
CA ALA A 193 9.44 -1.73 -17.57
C ALA A 193 10.91 -1.84 -18.01
N HIS A 194 11.87 -1.61 -17.10
CA HIS A 194 13.29 -1.66 -17.40
C HIS A 194 13.96 -2.98 -17.00
N LEU A 195 13.21 -3.92 -16.43
CA LEU A 195 13.76 -5.18 -15.95
C LEU A 195 14.06 -6.14 -17.12
N PRO A 196 15.17 -6.89 -17.08
CA PRO A 196 15.57 -7.78 -18.17
C PRO A 196 14.80 -9.11 -18.12
N GLU A 197 13.55 -9.11 -18.60
CA GLU A 197 12.64 -10.28 -18.55
C GLU A 197 13.25 -11.58 -19.08
N GLU A 198 14.07 -11.49 -20.13
CA GLU A 198 14.72 -12.66 -20.76
C GLU A 198 15.68 -13.41 -19.81
N ARG A 199 16.15 -12.73 -18.76
CA ARG A 199 17.07 -13.31 -17.76
C ARG A 199 16.35 -13.81 -16.52
N HIS A 200 15.04 -13.58 -16.40
CA HIS A 200 14.27 -13.97 -15.23
C HIS A 200 14.05 -15.48 -15.24
N THR A 201 14.20 -16.11 -14.07
CA THR A 201 13.74 -17.48 -13.85
C THR A 201 12.21 -17.57 -13.89
N LYS A 202 11.67 -18.79 -13.89
CA LYS A 202 10.23 -19.02 -13.75
C LYS A 202 9.65 -18.30 -12.51
N GLN A 203 10.33 -18.41 -11.37
CA GLN A 203 9.86 -17.84 -10.11
C GLN A 203 9.88 -16.31 -10.12
N GLU A 204 10.88 -15.73 -10.76
CA GLU A 204 10.98 -14.27 -10.90
C GLU A 204 9.94 -13.69 -11.82
N ARG A 205 9.58 -14.38 -12.90
CA ARG A 205 8.43 -13.97 -13.73
C ARG A 205 7.13 -13.96 -12.93
N ILE A 206 6.95 -14.91 -12.00
CA ILE A 206 5.78 -14.93 -11.10
C ILE A 206 5.81 -13.71 -10.16
N ILE A 207 6.97 -13.37 -9.60
CA ILE A 207 7.13 -12.19 -8.73
C ILE A 207 6.85 -10.90 -9.52
N GLN A 208 7.44 -10.76 -10.70
CA GLN A 208 7.25 -9.59 -11.57
C GLN A 208 5.77 -9.42 -11.93
N HIS A 209 5.12 -10.49 -12.42
CA HIS A 209 3.70 -10.46 -12.75
C HIS A 209 2.86 -10.07 -11.53
N ALA A 210 3.17 -10.57 -10.34
CA ALA A 210 2.44 -10.18 -9.13
C ALA A 210 2.61 -8.68 -8.81
N MET A 211 3.79 -8.11 -9.05
CA MET A 211 4.03 -6.67 -8.91
C MET A 211 3.29 -5.86 -9.97
N ASP A 212 3.31 -6.30 -11.23
CA ASP A 212 2.62 -5.66 -12.34
C ASP A 212 1.11 -5.61 -12.11
N GLU A 213 0.51 -6.68 -11.60
CA GLU A 213 -0.91 -6.73 -11.22
C GLU A 213 -1.24 -5.77 -10.07
N VAL A 214 -0.41 -5.73 -9.02
CA VAL A 214 -0.58 -4.80 -7.91
C VAL A 214 -0.50 -3.35 -8.38
N LEU A 215 0.50 -3.03 -9.21
CA LEU A 215 0.68 -1.71 -9.78
C LEU A 215 -0.47 -1.33 -10.72
N HIS A 216 -0.94 -2.26 -11.55
CA HIS A 216 -2.10 -2.07 -12.41
C HIS A 216 -3.33 -1.66 -11.60
N GLU A 217 -3.70 -2.44 -10.58
CA GLU A 217 -4.90 -2.16 -9.79
C GLU A 217 -4.80 -0.85 -9.00
N VAL A 218 -3.65 -0.58 -8.37
CA VAL A 218 -3.43 0.68 -7.63
C VAL A 218 -3.53 1.87 -8.59
N CYS A 219 -2.82 1.83 -9.71
CA CYS A 219 -2.78 2.92 -10.67
C CYS A 219 -4.12 3.11 -11.39
N ARG A 220 -4.88 2.04 -11.63
CA ARG A 220 -6.25 2.09 -12.17
C ARG A 220 -7.17 2.87 -11.23
N VAL A 221 -7.23 2.49 -9.95
CA VAL A 221 -8.09 3.17 -8.95
C VAL A 221 -7.68 4.63 -8.75
N PHE A 222 -6.37 4.91 -8.66
CA PHE A 222 -5.88 6.28 -8.52
C PHE A 222 -6.26 7.14 -9.73
N THR A 223 -6.06 6.62 -10.94
CA THR A 223 -6.32 7.38 -12.17
C THR A 223 -7.82 7.55 -12.43
N ASP A 224 -8.63 6.55 -12.11
CA ASP A 224 -10.09 6.63 -12.18
C ASP A 224 -10.62 7.72 -11.24
N ALA A 225 -10.15 7.75 -9.99
CA ALA A 225 -10.51 8.81 -9.04
C ALA A 225 -9.97 10.18 -9.49
N TRP A 226 -8.77 10.24 -10.07
CA TRP A 226 -8.19 11.47 -10.60
C TRP A 226 -9.01 12.04 -11.76
N ARG A 227 -9.46 11.19 -12.70
CA ARG A 227 -10.32 11.59 -13.82
C ARG A 227 -11.61 12.26 -13.35
N ASP A 228 -12.22 11.73 -12.30
CA ASP A 228 -13.38 12.35 -11.70
C ASP A 228 -13.00 13.67 -10.99
N ALA A 229 -11.91 13.68 -10.22
CA ALA A 229 -11.46 14.82 -9.44
C ALA A 229 -10.99 16.02 -10.28
N PHE A 230 -10.46 15.75 -11.47
CA PHE A 230 -9.93 16.77 -12.39
C PHE A 230 -11.02 17.75 -12.84
N LYS A 231 -12.25 17.27 -12.95
CA LYS A 231 -13.39 18.05 -13.48
C LYS A 231 -14.12 18.90 -12.44
N ILE A 232 -13.71 18.81 -11.16
CA ILE A 232 -14.40 19.44 -10.02
C ILE A 232 -14.15 20.95 -9.90
N ASP A 233 -13.15 21.51 -10.58
CA ASP A 233 -12.90 22.98 -10.59
C ASP A 233 -13.95 23.77 -11.39
N LYS A 234 -14.85 23.09 -12.10
CA LYS A 234 -16.03 23.72 -12.70
C LYS A 234 -17.04 23.98 -11.58
N PRO A 235 -17.75 25.13 -11.57
CA PRO A 235 -18.74 25.44 -10.54
C PRO A 235 -19.63 24.23 -10.30
N VAL A 236 -19.92 23.89 -9.05
CA VAL A 236 -20.81 22.75 -8.68
C VAL A 236 -22.17 22.82 -9.42
N ALA A 237 -22.59 24.01 -9.86
CA ALA A 237 -23.78 24.25 -10.68
C ALA A 237 -23.64 23.78 -12.15
N ASP A 238 -22.42 23.66 -12.67
CA ASP A 238 -22.07 23.17 -14.01
C ASP A 238 -21.63 21.70 -14.01
N LEU A 239 -21.75 21.00 -12.88
CA LEU A 239 -21.52 19.55 -12.77
C LEU A 239 -22.61 18.75 -13.48
N GLY A 240 -22.94 19.08 -14.73
CA GLY A 240 -23.83 18.31 -15.62
C GLY A 240 -23.35 16.88 -15.94
N GLY A 241 -22.54 16.28 -15.07
CA GLY A 241 -22.31 14.85 -14.99
C GLY A 241 -23.37 14.16 -14.11
N PRO A 242 -23.48 12.83 -14.19
CA PRO A 242 -24.59 12.08 -13.60
C PRO A 242 -24.53 11.95 -12.07
N PHE A 243 -23.49 12.45 -11.41
CA PHE A 243 -23.24 12.21 -9.98
C PHE A 243 -23.39 13.47 -9.14
N THR A 244 -24.08 13.34 -8.01
CA THR A 244 -24.05 14.37 -6.96
C THR A 244 -22.73 14.33 -6.18
N ALA A 245 -22.37 15.44 -5.53
CA ALA A 245 -21.17 15.51 -4.69
C ALA A 245 -21.04 14.33 -3.68
N PRO A 246 -22.09 13.97 -2.90
CA PRO A 246 -22.03 12.80 -2.02
C PRO A 246 -21.80 11.47 -2.74
N GLU A 247 -22.43 11.25 -3.89
CA GLU A 247 -22.28 10.01 -4.68
C GLU A 247 -20.84 9.83 -5.16
N LEU A 248 -20.13 10.92 -5.45
CA LEU A 248 -18.75 10.84 -5.91
C LEU A 248 -17.79 10.37 -4.80
N LEU A 249 -17.92 10.91 -3.59
CA LEU A 249 -17.10 10.45 -2.47
C LEU A 249 -17.42 9.00 -2.11
N GLU A 250 -18.69 8.61 -2.19
CA GLU A 250 -19.09 7.23 -1.95
C GLU A 250 -18.52 6.28 -3.01
N LYS A 251 -18.55 6.67 -4.29
CA LYS A 251 -17.90 5.92 -5.38
C LYS A 251 -16.41 5.73 -5.12
N TRP A 252 -15.69 6.79 -4.75
CA TRP A 252 -14.27 6.69 -4.43
C TRP A 252 -14.04 5.82 -3.20
N ARG A 253 -14.84 5.98 -2.15
CA ARG A 253 -14.75 5.17 -0.93
C ARG A 253 -14.86 3.69 -1.25
N VAL A 254 -15.91 3.28 -1.98
CA VAL A 254 -16.09 1.88 -2.39
C VAL A 254 -14.90 1.37 -3.19
N ALA A 255 -14.37 2.16 -4.13
CA ALA A 255 -13.21 1.76 -4.92
C ALA A 255 -11.93 1.60 -4.08
N PHE A 256 -11.66 2.54 -3.16
CA PHE A 256 -10.49 2.49 -2.29
C PHE A 256 -10.61 1.41 -1.21
N ASP A 257 -11.79 1.18 -0.65
CA ASP A 257 -12.03 0.08 0.31
C ASP A 257 -11.84 -1.28 -0.36
N ALA A 258 -12.39 -1.48 -1.56
CA ALA A 258 -12.20 -2.71 -2.33
C ALA A 258 -10.72 -2.94 -2.69
N LEU A 259 -9.99 -1.89 -3.05
CA LEU A 259 -8.55 -1.99 -3.29
C LEU A 259 -7.78 -2.35 -2.02
N PHE A 260 -8.14 -1.76 -0.89
CA PHE A 260 -7.50 -2.02 0.39
C PHE A 260 -7.71 -3.48 0.84
N GLU A 261 -8.93 -3.98 0.69
CA GLU A 261 -9.28 -5.39 0.95
C GLU A 261 -8.56 -6.34 -0.01
N TRP A 262 -8.47 -6.00 -1.30
CA TRP A 262 -7.78 -6.83 -2.30
C TRP A 262 -6.26 -6.89 -2.05
N LEU A 263 -5.63 -5.77 -1.70
CA LEU A 263 -4.20 -5.70 -1.41
C LEU A 263 -3.85 -6.44 -0.10
N ASP A 264 -4.68 -6.27 0.94
CA ASP A 264 -4.49 -6.83 2.30
C ASP A 264 -3.03 -6.72 2.79
N TRP A 265 -2.42 -5.55 2.61
CA TRP A 265 -0.99 -5.39 2.90
C TRP A 265 -0.72 -5.47 4.41
N PRO A 266 0.31 -6.24 4.84
CA PRO A 266 0.61 -6.40 6.25
C PRO A 266 0.93 -5.12 7.02
N ILE A 267 1.41 -4.08 6.34
CA ILE A 267 1.70 -2.77 6.96
C ILE A 267 0.44 -2.11 7.55
N TRP A 268 -0.74 -2.49 7.08
CA TRP A 268 -2.01 -1.98 7.58
C TRP A 268 -2.60 -2.80 8.72
N MET A 269 -2.00 -3.96 9.03
CA MET A 269 -2.37 -4.76 10.20
C MET A 269 -1.76 -4.14 11.46
N THR A 270 -2.29 -2.99 11.86
CA THR A 270 -1.94 -2.31 13.10
C THR A 270 -2.98 -2.62 14.20
N CYS A 271 -2.53 -2.70 15.45
CA CYS A 271 -3.45 -2.70 16.58
C CYS A 271 -4.16 -1.35 16.69
N ASP A 272 -5.47 -1.36 16.98
CA ASP A 272 -6.24 -0.17 17.35
C ASP A 272 -6.90 -0.41 18.72
N PRO A 273 -6.53 0.35 19.78
CA PRO A 273 -5.53 1.43 19.77
C PRO A 273 -4.12 0.90 19.49
N ALA A 274 -3.29 1.74 18.87
CA ALA A 274 -1.86 1.47 18.76
C ALA A 274 -1.33 1.13 20.16
N CYS A 275 -0.52 0.08 20.26
CA CYS A 275 0.06 -0.35 21.53
C CYS A 275 0.65 0.88 22.25
N ALA A 276 0.28 1.07 23.51
CA ALA A 276 0.74 2.21 24.28
C ALA A 276 2.27 2.27 24.24
N VAL A 277 2.82 3.43 23.90
CA VAL A 277 4.24 3.70 24.16
C VAL A 277 4.38 3.62 25.67
N ASP A 278 5.22 2.69 26.14
CA ASP A 278 5.47 2.48 27.55
C ASP A 278 6.18 3.73 28.11
N VAL A 279 5.39 4.72 28.52
CA VAL A 279 5.87 5.90 29.23
C VAL A 279 6.21 5.44 30.64
N GLY A 280 7.46 5.03 30.81
CA GLY A 280 8.01 4.50 32.05
C GLY A 280 7.48 5.20 33.30
N PHE A 281 6.93 4.38 34.20
CA PHE A 281 6.80 4.57 35.64
C PHE A 281 6.64 6.03 36.13
N ARG A 282 5.38 6.48 36.29
CA ARG A 282 5.10 7.50 37.32
C ARG A 282 5.36 6.87 38.68
N ALA A 283 6.42 7.31 39.35
CA ALA A 283 6.61 7.05 40.78
C ALA A 283 5.47 7.72 41.55
N SER A 284 4.41 6.96 41.83
CA SER A 284 3.41 7.35 42.82
C SER A 284 4.07 7.24 44.19
N SER A 285 4.38 8.39 44.79
CA SER A 285 4.80 8.50 46.19
C SER A 285 3.69 7.98 47.10
N VAL A 286 3.88 6.78 47.64
CA VAL A 286 3.06 6.27 48.75
C VAL A 286 3.59 6.92 50.03
N SER A 287 2.83 7.89 50.55
CA SER A 287 3.02 8.45 51.88
C SER A 287 2.55 7.45 52.93
N VAL A 288 3.48 6.76 53.59
CA VAL A 288 3.21 6.01 54.82
C VAL A 288 3.29 7.00 56.00
N ARG A 289 2.15 7.33 56.62
CA ARG A 289 2.13 7.85 57.99
C ARG A 289 2.12 6.67 58.95
N ALA A 290 3.17 6.54 59.74
CA ALA A 290 3.12 5.84 61.02
C ALA A 290 2.52 6.79 62.07
N SER A 291 1.87 6.18 63.07
CA SER A 291 1.17 6.70 64.24
C SER A 291 1.54 8.10 64.75
#